data_AF-A0A8H5CL71-F1
#
_entry.id   AF-A0A8H5CL71-F1
#
_cell.length_a   1.000
_cell.length_b   1.000
_cell.length_c   1.000
_cell.angle_alpha   90.00
_cell.angle_beta   90.00
_cell.angle_gamma   90.00
#
_symmetry.space_group_name_H-M   'P 1'
#
loop_
_entity.id
_entity.type
_entity.pdbx_description
1 polymer ?
#
loop_
_entity_poly.entity_id
_entity_poly.type
_entity_poly.pdbx_seq_one_letter_code
_entity_poly.pdbx_strand_id
1 'polypeptide(L)'
;MPHKRAKRSVREQQRSQKGTDLAPSKESLSHEALPKSVVRVLNAAQIREEWKTKKRTLEDKEESRAKKRKISSSIQPRESLQHYNKRVENDMRPLVRNAVHSSNAVVRNVRKQQLSTKATSSRHHSDNPPSPPPVKRSGQPKDFQSISSSAPKRLNDIAQAPPEFTRLPGRLKGSAPPTTTRTGVLSLAQTALMAQEREKAIARYRQLKASRRKANNDEVGERGKGV
;
A
#
# COMPACT_ATOMS: atom_id res chain seq x y z
N MET A 1 6.25 -66.22 45.35
CA MET A 1 5.91 -66.42 43.91
C MET A 1 5.89 -65.07 43.17
N PRO A 2 6.86 -64.78 42.29
CA PRO A 2 7.04 -63.46 41.66
C PRO A 2 6.05 -63.12 40.53
N HIS A 3 5.27 -64.08 40.04
CA HIS A 3 4.55 -63.96 38.76
C HIS A 3 3.22 -63.17 38.81
N LYS A 4 2.72 -62.80 40.00
CA LYS A 4 1.47 -62.01 40.10
C LYS A 4 1.69 -60.50 39.88
N ARG A 5 2.88 -59.97 40.19
CA ARG A 5 3.19 -58.53 40.05
C ARG A 5 3.32 -58.11 38.58
N ALA A 6 3.94 -58.94 37.74
CA ALA A 6 4.10 -58.66 36.31
C ALA A 6 2.74 -58.50 35.59
N LYS A 7 1.76 -59.37 35.87
CA LYS A 7 0.42 -59.27 35.27
C LYS A 7 -0.37 -58.05 35.75
N ARG A 8 -0.17 -57.64 37.01
CA ARG A 8 -0.80 -56.42 37.55
C ARG A 8 -0.23 -55.17 36.89
N SER A 9 1.10 -55.07 36.77
CA SER A 9 1.77 -53.95 36.10
C SER A 9 1.30 -53.81 34.65
N VAL A 10 1.29 -54.92 33.88
CA VAL A 10 0.80 -54.91 32.50
C VAL A 10 -0.68 -54.48 32.43
N ARG A 11 -1.51 -54.92 33.38
CA ARG A 11 -2.93 -54.55 33.41
C ARG A 11 -3.14 -53.08 33.80
N GLU A 12 -2.36 -52.55 34.74
CA GLU A 12 -2.40 -51.12 35.11
C GLU A 12 -1.87 -50.23 33.98
N GLN A 13 -0.81 -50.64 33.29
CA GLN A 13 -0.28 -49.94 32.11
C GLN A 13 -1.28 -49.94 30.96
N GLN A 14 -1.91 -51.09 30.67
CA GLN A 14 -2.99 -51.18 29.68
C GLN A 14 -4.23 -50.36 30.08
N ARG A 15 -4.57 -50.29 31.37
CA ARG A 15 -5.69 -49.47 31.87
C ARG A 15 -5.39 -47.98 31.76
N SER A 16 -4.15 -47.56 32.01
CA SER A 16 -3.70 -46.18 31.82
C SER A 16 -3.71 -45.78 30.34
N GLN A 17 -3.21 -46.65 29.45
CA GLN A 17 -3.20 -46.40 28.00
C GLN A 17 -4.58 -46.40 27.37
N LYS A 18 -5.48 -47.32 27.78
CA LYS A 18 -6.85 -47.39 27.28
C LYS A 18 -7.76 -46.31 27.89
N GLY A 19 -7.30 -45.64 28.94
CA GLY A 19 -8.12 -44.70 29.70
C GLY A 19 -9.19 -45.40 30.52
N THR A 20 -9.87 -44.62 31.34
CA THR A 20 -11.05 -45.07 32.09
C THR A 20 -12.29 -44.87 31.24
N ASP A 21 -13.05 -45.94 31.01
CA ASP A 21 -14.40 -45.92 30.42
C ASP A 21 -15.42 -45.40 31.45
N LEU A 22 -15.12 -44.24 32.02
CA LEU A 22 -16.01 -43.48 32.89
C LEU A 22 -16.39 -42.22 32.11
N ALA A 23 -17.63 -41.77 32.27
CA ALA A 23 -18.05 -40.51 31.70
C ALA A 23 -17.08 -39.38 32.14
N PRO A 24 -16.75 -38.44 31.24
CA PRO A 24 -15.86 -37.33 31.58
C PRO A 24 -16.38 -36.61 32.83
N SER A 25 -15.50 -36.44 33.81
CA SER A 25 -15.85 -35.73 35.04
C SER A 25 -15.92 -34.23 34.74
N LYS A 26 -16.59 -33.46 35.59
CA LYS A 26 -16.69 -31.99 35.42
C LYS A 26 -15.31 -31.30 35.42
N GLU A 27 -14.29 -31.95 35.99
CA GLU A 27 -12.90 -31.50 36.02
C GLU A 27 -12.12 -31.81 34.72
N SER A 28 -12.64 -32.67 33.84
CA SER A 28 -12.02 -32.95 32.54
C SER A 28 -11.96 -31.70 31.66
N LEU A 29 -12.98 -30.84 31.71
CA LEU A 29 -13.05 -29.59 30.94
C LEU A 29 -12.00 -28.55 31.34
N SER A 30 -11.49 -28.58 32.57
CA SER A 30 -10.44 -27.67 33.04
C SER A 30 -9.03 -28.07 32.61
N HIS A 31 -8.81 -29.35 32.27
CA HIS A 31 -7.50 -29.85 31.85
C HIS A 31 -7.39 -30.05 30.33
N GLU A 32 -8.48 -29.91 29.60
CA GLU A 32 -8.48 -29.95 28.15
C GLU A 32 -7.82 -28.70 27.57
N ALA A 33 -6.93 -28.91 26.59
CA ALA A 33 -6.31 -27.81 25.87
C ALA A 33 -7.41 -27.01 25.15
N LEU A 34 -7.58 -25.75 25.55
CA LEU A 34 -8.57 -24.87 24.94
C LEU A 34 -8.36 -24.81 23.42
N PRO A 35 -9.44 -24.91 22.62
CA PRO A 35 -9.34 -24.79 21.18
C PRO A 35 -8.68 -23.47 20.77
N LYS A 36 -7.81 -23.51 19.77
CA LYS A 36 -7.04 -22.33 19.30
C LYS A 36 -7.92 -21.11 18.99
N SER A 37 -9.14 -21.33 18.50
CA SER A 37 -10.12 -20.28 18.25
C SER A 37 -10.53 -19.57 19.54
N VAL A 38 -10.87 -20.33 20.58
CA VAL A 38 -11.26 -19.80 21.90
C VAL A 38 -10.08 -19.11 22.57
N VAL A 39 -8.88 -19.68 22.51
CA VAL A 39 -7.66 -19.05 23.03
C VAL A 39 -7.39 -17.70 22.37
N ARG A 40 -7.57 -17.58 21.05
CA ARG A 40 -7.43 -16.28 20.35
C ARG A 40 -8.47 -15.26 20.79
N VAL A 41 -9.69 -15.68 21.12
CA VAL A 41 -10.76 -14.79 21.57
C VAL A 41 -10.49 -14.32 23.01
N LEU A 42 -10.13 -15.24 23.91
CA LEU A 42 -9.82 -14.91 25.30
C LEU A 42 -8.57 -14.02 25.41
N ASN A 43 -7.54 -14.30 24.62
CA ASN A 43 -6.29 -13.52 24.63
C ASN A 43 -6.33 -12.32 23.65
N ALA A 44 -7.49 -11.96 23.11
CA ALA A 44 -7.59 -10.95 22.05
C ALA A 44 -7.00 -9.59 22.44
N ALA A 45 -7.14 -9.18 23.70
CA ALA A 45 -6.58 -7.92 24.20
C ALA A 45 -5.04 -7.95 24.18
N GLN A 46 -4.44 -9.00 24.74
CA GLN A 46 -2.99 -9.20 24.77
C GLN A 46 -2.41 -9.27 23.35
N ILE A 47 -3.03 -10.03 22.46
CA ILE A 47 -2.60 -10.13 21.05
C ILE A 47 -2.61 -8.75 20.36
N ARG A 48 -3.62 -7.91 20.65
CA ARG A 48 -3.70 -6.55 20.10
C ARG A 48 -2.61 -5.65 20.67
N GLU A 49 -2.33 -5.74 21.97
CA GLU A 49 -1.27 -4.96 22.61
C GLU A 49 0.12 -5.38 22.14
N GLU A 50 0.40 -6.68 22.10
CA GLU A 50 1.63 -7.23 21.52
C GLU A 50 1.82 -6.80 20.06
N TRP A 51 0.75 -6.77 19.26
CA TRP A 51 0.84 -6.30 17.90
C TRP A 51 1.15 -4.79 17.83
N LYS A 52 0.52 -3.98 18.67
CA LYS A 52 0.79 -2.53 18.75
C LYS A 52 2.23 -2.26 19.19
N THR A 53 2.73 -2.93 20.22
CA THR A 53 4.11 -2.78 20.71
C THR A 53 5.12 -3.28 19.67
N LYS A 54 4.86 -4.44 19.06
CA LYS A 54 5.69 -4.97 17.95
C LYS A 54 5.70 -4.02 16.77
N LYS A 55 4.58 -3.41 16.41
CA LYS A 55 4.51 -2.42 15.33
C LYS A 55 5.34 -1.18 15.64
N ARG A 56 5.19 -0.60 16.84
CA ARG A 56 5.96 0.58 17.27
C ARG A 56 7.47 0.31 17.30
N THR A 57 7.87 -0.82 17.87
CA THR A 57 9.29 -1.22 17.92
C THR A 57 9.88 -1.52 16.54
N LEU A 58 9.08 -1.98 15.58
CA LEU A 58 9.51 -2.21 14.20
C LEU A 58 9.72 -0.88 13.48
N GLU A 59 8.79 0.07 13.64
CA GLU A 59 8.92 1.45 13.13
C GLU A 59 10.19 2.14 13.69
N ASP A 60 10.43 2.06 15.00
CA ASP A 60 11.63 2.61 15.64
C ASP A 60 12.93 1.94 15.15
N LYS A 61 12.90 0.62 14.92
CA LYS A 61 14.03 -0.13 14.35
C LYS A 61 14.27 0.19 12.88
N GLU A 62 13.22 0.47 12.12
CA GLU A 62 13.32 0.83 10.71
C GLU A 62 13.85 2.27 10.54
N GLU A 63 13.41 3.21 11.37
CA GLU A 63 13.94 4.58 11.40
C GLU A 63 15.42 4.63 11.82
N SER A 64 15.79 3.83 12.82
CA SER A 64 17.19 3.75 13.27
C SER A 64 18.10 3.04 12.26
N ARG A 65 17.61 2.04 11.53
CA ARG A 65 18.35 1.42 10.41
C ARG A 65 18.46 2.34 9.20
N ALA A 66 17.42 3.13 8.90
CA ALA A 66 17.46 4.12 7.81
C ALA A 66 18.45 5.25 8.09
N LYS A 67 18.58 5.71 9.35
CA LYS A 67 19.55 6.76 9.74
C LYS A 67 21.02 6.30 9.75
N LYS A 68 21.29 4.99 9.84
CA LYS A 68 22.68 4.47 9.98
C LYS A 68 23.37 4.10 8.67
N ARG A 69 22.66 4.00 7.55
CA ARG A 69 23.27 3.72 6.24
C ARG A 69 23.66 5.03 5.55
N LYS A 70 24.85 5.55 5.86
CA LYS A 70 25.49 6.57 5.03
C LYS A 70 25.70 5.97 3.64
N ILE A 71 25.01 6.51 2.64
CA ILE A 71 25.17 6.16 1.24
C ILE A 71 26.59 6.57 0.84
N SER A 72 27.47 5.61 0.58
CA SER A 72 28.79 5.92 0.01
C SER A 72 28.63 6.15 -1.49
N SER A 73 28.68 7.43 -1.89
CA SER A 73 28.53 7.87 -3.29
C SER A 73 29.80 7.71 -4.12
N SER A 74 30.83 7.03 -3.60
CA SER A 74 32.07 6.75 -4.31
C SER A 74 32.05 5.34 -4.90
N ILE A 75 32.60 5.20 -6.11
CA ILE A 75 32.86 3.90 -6.73
C ILE A 75 33.93 3.19 -5.88
N GLN A 76 33.65 1.95 -5.46
CA GLN A 76 34.62 1.18 -4.70
C GLN A 76 35.77 0.70 -5.60
N PRO A 77 37.00 0.53 -5.09
CA PRO A 77 38.09 -0.02 -5.87
C PRO A 77 37.68 -1.38 -6.45
N ARG A 78 37.90 -1.59 -7.75
CA ARG A 78 37.50 -2.79 -8.52
C ARG A 78 36.01 -2.98 -8.78
N GLU A 79 35.17 -2.01 -8.43
CA GLU A 79 33.77 -2.03 -8.80
C GLU A 79 33.54 -1.51 -10.22
N SER A 80 32.72 -2.21 -11.01
CA SER A 80 32.27 -1.68 -12.30
C SER A 80 31.17 -0.63 -12.13
N LEU A 81 31.09 0.34 -13.04
CA LEU A 81 30.09 1.41 -12.99
C LEU A 81 28.63 0.88 -12.90
N GLN A 82 28.35 -0.26 -13.54
CA GLN A 82 27.04 -0.91 -13.46
C GLN A 82 26.71 -1.40 -12.04
N HIS A 83 27.71 -1.92 -11.32
CA HIS A 83 27.52 -2.41 -9.97
C HIS A 83 27.32 -1.25 -8.98
N TYR A 84 28.04 -0.14 -9.21
CA TYR A 84 27.84 1.11 -8.47
C TYR A 84 26.42 1.64 -8.64
N ASN A 85 25.93 1.73 -9.88
CA ASN A 85 24.56 2.17 -10.16
C ASN A 85 23.53 1.26 -9.48
N LYS A 86 23.70 -0.07 -9.54
CA LYS A 86 22.81 -1.02 -8.84
C LYS A 86 22.83 -0.82 -7.33
N ARG A 87 23.99 -0.57 -6.71
CA ARG A 87 24.07 -0.31 -5.26
C ARG A 87 23.34 0.99 -4.92
N VAL A 88 23.63 2.07 -5.64
CA VAL A 88 22.98 3.38 -5.42
C VAL A 88 21.46 3.27 -5.58
N GLU A 89 20.99 2.58 -6.63
CA GLU A 89 19.57 2.32 -6.83
C GLU A 89 18.95 1.52 -5.69
N ASN A 90 19.63 0.48 -5.21
CA ASN A 90 19.16 -0.35 -4.10
C ASN A 90 19.10 0.43 -2.77
N ASP A 91 20.08 1.28 -2.50
CA ASP A 91 20.12 2.14 -1.31
C ASP A 91 19.04 3.23 -1.36
N MET A 92 18.74 3.77 -2.54
CA MET A 92 17.69 4.77 -2.74
C MET A 92 16.29 4.16 -2.89
N ARG A 93 16.20 2.87 -3.22
CA ARG A 93 14.94 2.15 -3.47
C ARG A 93 13.90 2.29 -2.35
N PRO A 94 14.23 2.13 -1.05
CA PRO A 94 13.24 2.27 0.01
C PRO A 94 12.71 3.70 0.12
N LEU A 95 13.57 4.71 -0.03
CA LEU A 95 13.16 6.12 0.00
C LEU A 95 12.19 6.44 -1.15
N VAL A 96 12.56 6.03 -2.37
CA VAL A 96 11.70 6.19 -3.56
C VAL A 96 10.39 5.44 -3.39
N ARG A 97 10.42 4.19 -2.89
CA ARG A 97 9.21 3.39 -2.65
C ARG A 97 8.27 4.06 -1.64
N ASN A 98 8.81 4.58 -0.54
CA ASN A 98 8.04 5.26 0.49
C ASN A 98 7.43 6.57 -0.03
N ALA A 99 8.19 7.35 -0.80
CA ALA A 99 7.69 8.56 -1.46
C ALA A 99 6.56 8.27 -2.44
N VAL A 100 6.66 7.18 -3.23
CA VAL A 100 5.59 6.73 -4.13
C VAL A 100 4.36 6.25 -3.36
N HIS A 101 4.55 5.57 -2.23
CA HIS A 101 3.42 5.12 -1.41
C HIS A 101 2.67 6.29 -0.77
N SER A 102 3.40 7.28 -0.24
CA SER A 102 2.81 8.46 0.37
C SER A 102 2.11 9.35 -0.67
N SER A 103 2.70 9.55 -1.85
CA SER A 103 2.08 10.33 -2.93
C SER A 103 0.78 9.67 -3.42
N ASN A 104 0.77 8.35 -3.60
CA ASN A 104 -0.43 7.61 -3.97
C ASN A 104 -1.55 7.74 -2.92
N ALA A 105 -1.21 7.77 -1.63
CA ALA A 105 -2.19 7.99 -0.57
C ALA A 105 -2.82 9.40 -0.65
N VAL A 106 -2.00 10.43 -0.92
CA VAL A 106 -2.48 11.80 -1.14
C VAL A 106 -3.43 11.87 -2.34
N VAL A 107 -3.06 11.26 -3.47
CA VAL A 107 -3.90 11.22 -4.68
C VAL A 107 -5.27 10.58 -4.39
N ARG A 108 -5.31 9.48 -3.62
CA ARG A 108 -6.58 8.85 -3.22
C ARG A 108 -7.44 9.75 -2.34
N ASN A 109 -6.82 10.45 -1.39
CA ASN A 109 -7.52 11.37 -0.49
C ASN A 109 -8.10 12.57 -1.25
N VAL A 110 -7.33 13.16 -2.16
CA VAL A 110 -7.79 14.24 -3.04
C VAL A 110 -8.95 13.77 -3.91
N ARG A 111 -8.84 12.59 -4.54
CA ARG A 111 -9.94 12.03 -5.34
C ARG A 111 -11.21 11.81 -4.51
N LYS A 112 -11.07 11.33 -3.26
CA LYS A 112 -12.20 11.14 -2.35
C LYS A 112 -12.88 12.48 -1.99
N GLN A 113 -12.08 13.52 -1.71
CA GLN A 113 -12.58 14.88 -1.42
C GLN A 113 -13.27 15.52 -2.64
N GLN A 114 -12.73 15.32 -3.84
CA GLN A 114 -13.36 15.79 -5.08
C GLN A 114 -14.71 15.10 -5.34
N LEU A 115 -14.82 13.80 -5.06
CA LEU A 115 -16.07 13.07 -5.19
C LEU A 115 -17.10 13.52 -4.15
N SER A 116 -16.70 13.78 -2.90
CA SER A 116 -17.63 14.27 -1.88
C SER A 116 -18.12 15.69 -2.16
N THR A 117 -17.24 16.59 -2.62
CA THR A 117 -17.63 17.98 -2.97
C THR A 117 -18.48 18.04 -4.24
N LYS A 118 -18.27 17.13 -5.20
CA LYS A 118 -19.14 17.02 -6.38
C LYS A 118 -20.52 16.44 -6.04
N ALA A 119 -20.60 15.53 -5.08
CA ALA A 119 -21.86 14.97 -4.62
C ALA A 119 -22.72 15.97 -3.81
N THR A 120 -22.08 16.93 -3.13
CA THR A 120 -22.81 17.99 -2.41
C THR A 120 -23.24 19.13 -3.33
N SER A 121 -22.44 19.50 -4.34
CA SER A 121 -22.83 20.53 -5.31
C SER A 121 -23.93 20.09 -6.28
N SER A 122 -24.06 18.78 -6.55
CA SER A 122 -25.20 18.26 -7.34
C SER A 122 -26.53 18.22 -6.58
N ARG A 123 -26.57 18.56 -5.29
CA ARG A 123 -27.81 18.64 -4.50
C ARG A 123 -28.37 20.06 -4.36
N HIS A 124 -27.62 21.09 -4.77
CA HIS A 124 -28.02 22.49 -4.58
C HIS A 124 -28.47 23.20 -5.87
N HIS A 125 -28.63 22.47 -6.98
CA HIS A 125 -29.13 23.00 -8.24
C HIS A 125 -30.38 22.22 -8.67
N SER A 126 -31.48 22.44 -7.95
CA SER A 126 -32.80 21.93 -8.30
C SER A 126 -33.83 23.06 -8.16
N ASP A 127 -33.75 24.04 -9.06
CA ASP A 127 -34.85 24.95 -9.41
C ASP A 127 -34.73 25.34 -10.90
N ASN A 128 -35.38 24.53 -11.77
CA ASN A 128 -35.87 24.76 -13.16
C ASN A 128 -34.90 24.99 -14.37
N PRO A 129 -35.32 24.71 -15.64
CA PRO A 129 -36.47 23.95 -16.20
C PRO A 129 -36.00 22.75 -17.13
N PRO A 130 -36.87 22.01 -17.87
CA PRO A 130 -36.54 20.67 -18.39
C PRO A 130 -35.65 20.69 -19.64
N SER A 131 -34.50 20.03 -19.55
CA SER A 131 -33.59 19.69 -20.65
C SER A 131 -34.04 18.39 -21.35
N PRO A 132 -33.88 18.28 -22.69
CA PRO A 132 -34.49 17.23 -23.53
C PRO A 132 -34.06 15.80 -23.15
N PRO A 133 -34.85 14.78 -23.55
CA PRO A 133 -34.71 13.40 -23.08
C PRO A 133 -33.34 12.80 -23.41
N PRO A 134 -32.87 11.82 -22.62
CA PRO A 134 -31.56 11.21 -22.81
C PRO A 134 -31.50 10.49 -24.15
N VAL A 135 -30.66 11.00 -25.06
CA VAL A 135 -30.32 10.31 -26.30
C VAL A 135 -29.63 8.99 -25.93
N LYS A 136 -30.36 7.88 -26.07
CA LYS A 136 -29.82 6.52 -25.95
C LYS A 136 -28.67 6.39 -26.95
N ARG A 137 -27.42 6.37 -26.48
CA ARG A 137 -26.24 6.06 -27.30
C ARG A 137 -26.25 4.57 -27.66
N SER A 138 -27.07 4.21 -28.63
CA SER A 138 -27.28 2.83 -29.12
C SER A 138 -26.16 2.31 -30.04
N GLY A 139 -24.89 2.67 -29.79
CA GLY A 139 -23.81 2.32 -30.71
C GLY A 139 -22.41 2.24 -30.13
N GLN A 140 -22.23 2.36 -28.80
CA GLN A 140 -20.95 2.04 -28.19
C GLN A 140 -20.95 0.55 -27.85
N PRO A 141 -20.09 -0.29 -28.49
CA PRO A 141 -19.99 -1.68 -28.10
C PRO A 141 -19.55 -1.73 -26.64
N LYS A 142 -20.35 -2.39 -25.79
CA LYS A 142 -19.93 -2.75 -24.44
C LYS A 142 -19.02 -3.95 -24.61
N ASP A 143 -17.74 -3.81 -24.29
CA ASP A 143 -16.71 -4.87 -24.42
C ASP A 143 -16.98 -6.13 -23.56
N PHE A 144 -18.07 -6.14 -22.80
CA PHE A 144 -18.52 -7.27 -22.00
C PHE A 144 -20.02 -7.52 -22.24
N GLN A 145 -20.41 -7.85 -23.46
CA GLN A 145 -21.65 -8.59 -23.68
C GLN A 145 -21.48 -9.99 -23.10
N SER A 146 -22.06 -10.21 -21.92
CA SER A 146 -22.23 -11.55 -21.35
C SER A 146 -23.09 -12.36 -22.32
N ILE A 147 -22.48 -13.32 -23.00
CA ILE A 147 -23.15 -14.18 -23.97
C ILE A 147 -24.04 -15.12 -23.18
N SER A 148 -25.28 -14.70 -22.91
CA SER A 148 -26.27 -15.54 -22.22
C SER A 148 -26.78 -16.59 -23.22
N SER A 149 -26.03 -17.68 -23.40
CA SER A 149 -26.52 -18.85 -24.13
C SER A 149 -27.11 -19.85 -23.14
N SER A 150 -28.42 -20.07 -23.19
CA SER A 150 -29.14 -20.97 -22.27
C SER A 150 -28.91 -22.47 -22.51
N ALA A 151 -28.09 -22.85 -23.49
CA ALA A 151 -27.76 -24.24 -23.78
C ALA A 151 -26.39 -24.62 -23.17
N PRO A 152 -26.28 -25.74 -22.42
CA PRO A 152 -25.02 -26.20 -21.86
C PRO A 152 -24.07 -26.64 -22.99
N LYS A 153 -22.99 -25.88 -23.19
CA LYS A 153 -21.98 -26.17 -24.23
C LYS A 153 -21.20 -27.43 -23.86
N ARG A 154 -21.10 -28.39 -24.79
CA ARG A 154 -20.32 -29.61 -24.58
C ARG A 154 -18.82 -29.28 -24.58
N LEU A 155 -18.04 -30.02 -23.79
CA LEU A 155 -16.62 -29.77 -23.56
C LEU A 155 -15.78 -29.77 -24.86
N ASN A 156 -16.25 -30.46 -25.90
CA ASN A 156 -15.60 -30.54 -27.21
C ASN A 156 -15.95 -29.37 -28.16
N ASP A 157 -16.99 -28.59 -27.86
CA ASP A 157 -17.33 -27.36 -28.60
C ASP A 157 -16.51 -26.14 -28.14
N ILE A 158 -15.67 -26.33 -27.11
CA ILE A 158 -14.73 -25.35 -26.54
C ILE A 158 -13.34 -25.50 -27.17
N ALA A 159 -13.19 -26.32 -28.22
CA ALA A 159 -12.03 -26.24 -29.09
C ALA A 159 -12.15 -24.99 -29.99
N GLN A 160 -12.13 -23.80 -29.37
CA GLN A 160 -11.84 -22.58 -30.09
C GLN A 160 -10.41 -22.71 -30.59
N ALA A 161 -10.25 -22.91 -31.91
CA ALA A 161 -8.98 -22.66 -32.56
C ALA A 161 -8.49 -21.28 -32.08
N PRO A 162 -7.21 -21.16 -31.67
CA PRO A 162 -6.69 -19.88 -31.19
C PRO A 162 -7.03 -18.82 -32.25
N PRO A 163 -7.62 -17.67 -31.85
CA PRO A 163 -8.04 -16.66 -32.80
C PRO A 163 -6.85 -16.23 -33.65
N GLU A 164 -6.97 -16.37 -34.97
CA GLU A 164 -5.91 -15.92 -35.87
C GLU A 164 -5.88 -14.39 -35.87
N PHE A 165 -4.81 -13.83 -35.31
CA PHE A 165 -4.56 -12.41 -35.36
C PHE A 165 -4.22 -12.02 -36.80
N THR A 166 -5.21 -11.51 -37.53
CA THR A 166 -4.94 -10.77 -38.77
C THR A 166 -4.01 -9.61 -38.40
N ARG A 167 -2.81 -9.61 -39.01
CA ARG A 167 -1.81 -8.58 -38.75
C ARG A 167 -2.40 -7.23 -39.16
N LEU A 168 -2.75 -6.41 -38.17
CA LEU A 168 -3.09 -5.00 -38.37
C LEU A 168 -2.01 -4.37 -39.25
N PRO A 169 -2.38 -3.60 -40.29
CA PRO A 169 -1.39 -3.01 -41.18
C PRO A 169 -0.47 -2.07 -40.38
N GLY A 170 0.79 -2.51 -40.25
CA GLY A 170 1.98 -1.71 -40.04
C GLY A 170 1.94 -0.64 -38.96
N ARG A 171 2.33 -0.99 -37.72
CA ARG A 171 3.04 -0.03 -36.87
C ARG A 171 4.50 -0.47 -36.75
N LEU A 172 5.34 0.34 -37.40
CA LEU A 172 6.76 0.16 -37.63
C LEU A 172 7.53 -0.21 -36.36
N LYS A 173 8.43 -1.17 -36.55
CA LYS A 173 9.45 -1.64 -35.61
C LYS A 173 10.61 -0.63 -35.57
N GLY A 174 10.94 -0.14 -34.37
CA GLY A 174 12.27 0.37 -34.00
C GLY A 174 12.51 1.88 -34.14
N SER A 175 12.61 2.58 -33.00
CA SER A 175 13.77 3.43 -32.60
C SER A 175 13.37 4.49 -31.55
N ALA A 176 14.28 4.71 -30.61
CA ALA A 176 14.41 5.86 -29.70
C ALA A 176 13.51 5.96 -28.44
N PRO A 177 14.09 6.46 -27.31
CA PRO A 177 13.38 6.71 -26.06
C PRO A 177 12.37 7.85 -26.23
N PRO A 178 11.30 7.92 -25.42
CA PRO A 178 10.30 8.98 -25.53
C PRO A 178 10.93 10.32 -25.18
N THR A 179 11.29 11.08 -26.21
CA THR A 179 11.59 12.51 -26.09
C THR A 179 10.31 13.23 -25.67
N THR A 180 10.39 13.80 -24.48
CA THR A 180 9.35 14.56 -23.79
C THR A 180 9.19 15.93 -24.43
N THR A 181 8.58 16.04 -25.61
CA THR A 181 8.34 17.38 -26.21
C THR A 181 7.03 17.51 -27.01
N ARG A 182 6.14 16.52 -27.00
CA ARG A 182 4.80 16.71 -27.57
C ARG A 182 3.74 16.84 -26.48
N THR A 183 3.25 18.08 -26.39
CA THR A 183 2.09 18.62 -25.65
C THR A 183 2.44 19.33 -24.33
N GLY A 184 2.78 20.62 -24.45
CA GLY A 184 2.87 21.58 -23.34
C GLY A 184 1.52 21.89 -22.67
N VAL A 185 0.58 20.94 -22.68
CA VAL A 185 -0.70 21.04 -21.97
C VAL A 185 -0.60 20.12 -20.76
N LEU A 186 -0.10 20.67 -19.66
CA LEU A 186 -0.11 19.98 -18.37
C LEU A 186 -1.57 19.78 -17.93
N SER A 187 -1.87 18.60 -17.39
CA SER A 187 -3.19 18.31 -16.80
C SER A 187 -3.56 19.34 -15.73
N LEU A 188 -4.83 19.73 -15.60
CA LEU A 188 -5.32 20.67 -14.59
C LEU A 188 -4.92 20.25 -13.14
N ALA A 189 -4.82 18.94 -12.90
CA ALA A 189 -4.35 18.42 -11.61
C ALA A 189 -2.85 18.68 -11.39
N GLN A 190 -2.06 18.61 -12.46
CA GLN A 190 -0.61 18.86 -12.43
C GLN A 190 -0.32 20.36 -12.28
N THR A 191 -1.10 21.23 -12.93
CA THR A 191 -1.00 22.68 -12.75
C THR A 191 -1.34 23.10 -11.32
N ALA A 192 -2.37 22.51 -10.71
CA ALA A 192 -2.73 22.77 -9.31
C ALA A 192 -1.63 22.33 -8.32
N LEU A 193 -0.99 21.18 -8.53
CA LEU A 193 0.13 20.73 -7.69
C LEU A 193 1.35 21.66 -7.83
N MET A 194 1.72 22.04 -9.05
CA MET A 194 2.81 22.98 -9.29
C MET A 194 2.53 24.37 -8.68
N ALA A 195 1.26 24.82 -8.70
CA ALA A 195 0.87 26.07 -8.06
C ALA A 195 1.06 26.03 -6.53
N GLN A 196 0.67 24.93 -5.87
CA GLN A 196 0.90 24.75 -4.42
C GLN A 196 2.39 24.70 -4.06
N GLU A 197 3.21 24.02 -4.87
CA GLU A 197 4.66 23.99 -4.67
C GLU A 197 5.29 25.37 -4.87
N ARG A 198 4.82 26.12 -5.88
CA ARG A 198 5.23 27.51 -6.14
C ARG A 198 4.90 28.43 -4.95
N GLU A 199 3.69 28.32 -4.39
CA GLU A 199 3.29 29.11 -3.22
C GLU A 199 4.16 28.79 -1.99
N LYS A 200 4.44 27.51 -1.74
CA LYS A 200 5.34 27.09 -0.64
C LYS A 200 6.76 27.63 -0.82
N ALA A 201 7.29 27.58 -2.05
CA ALA A 201 8.61 28.11 -2.37
C ALA A 201 8.68 29.64 -2.17
N ILE A 202 7.66 30.37 -2.63
CA ILE A 202 7.53 31.81 -2.43
C ILE A 202 7.43 32.15 -0.94
N ALA A 203 6.61 31.42 -0.18
CA ALA A 203 6.47 31.64 1.27
C ALA A 203 7.80 31.44 1.99
N ARG A 204 8.53 30.37 1.69
CA ARG A 204 9.86 30.12 2.25
C ARG A 204 10.85 31.22 1.86
N TYR A 205 10.85 31.65 0.60
CA TYR A 205 11.72 32.73 0.13
C TYR A 205 11.40 34.06 0.83
N ARG A 206 10.11 34.38 1.04
CA ARG A 206 9.66 35.57 1.79
C ARG A 206 10.12 35.51 3.23
N GLN A 207 10.00 34.37 3.91
CA GLN A 207 10.52 34.18 5.26
C GLN A 207 12.03 34.39 5.32
N LEU A 208 12.78 33.82 4.38
CA LEU A 208 14.24 33.94 4.32
C LEU A 208 14.70 35.38 4.01
N LYS A 209 13.95 36.10 3.16
CA LYS A 209 14.19 37.53 2.93
C LYS A 209 13.80 38.40 4.12
N ALA A 210 12.74 38.05 4.84
CA ALA A 210 12.34 38.77 6.05
C ALA A 210 13.37 38.56 7.17
N SER A 211 13.86 37.35 7.37
CA SER A 211 14.93 37.07 8.35
C SER A 211 16.23 37.78 7.97
N ARG A 212 16.60 37.79 6.69
CA ARG A 212 17.77 38.54 6.20
C ARG A 212 17.63 40.06 6.39
N ARG A 213 16.44 40.63 6.22
CA ARG A 213 16.18 42.05 6.47
C ARG A 213 16.23 42.39 7.96
N LYS A 214 15.70 41.52 8.84
CA LYS A 214 15.79 41.68 10.29
C LYS A 214 17.25 41.64 10.77
N ALA A 215 18.00 40.62 10.38
CA ALA A 215 19.42 40.50 10.70
C ALA A 215 20.24 41.73 10.27
N ASN A 216 20.00 42.25 9.06
CA ASN A 216 20.67 43.46 8.58
C ASN A 216 20.26 44.74 9.35
N ASN A 217 19.01 44.85 9.82
CA ASN A 217 18.56 45.99 10.62
C ASN A 217 19.11 45.91 12.06
N ASP A 218 19.19 44.71 12.63
CA ASP A 218 19.72 44.49 13.97
C ASP A 218 21.24 44.81 14.03
N GLU A 219 22.01 44.47 12.99
CA GLU A 219 23.43 44.84 12.90
C GLU A 219 23.69 46.35 12.82
N VAL A 220 22.80 47.12 12.21
CA VAL A 220 22.94 48.59 12.12
C VAL A 220 22.50 49.26 13.43
N GLY A 221 21.56 48.66 14.16
CA GLY A 221 21.08 49.15 15.45
C GLY A 221 22.07 48.98 16.61
N GLU A 222 22.86 47.91 16.62
CA GLU A 222 23.88 47.69 17.67
C GLU A 222 25.09 48.62 17.54
N ARG A 223 25.50 49.00 16.32
CA ARG A 223 26.62 49.94 16.11
C ARG A 223 26.30 51.38 16.49
N GLY A 224 25.02 51.73 16.64
CA GLY A 224 24.56 53.08 16.99
C GLY A 224 24.32 53.33 18.49
N LYS A 225 24.47 52.32 19.36
CA LYS A 225 24.24 52.42 20.81
C LYS A 225 25.52 52.43 21.66
N GLY A 226 26.69 52.54 21.02
CA GLY A 226 28.00 52.50 21.66
C GLY A 226 28.81 53.80 21.55
N VAL A 227 28.14 54.97 21.54
CA VAL A 227 28.76 56.30 21.67
C VAL A 227 28.04 57.07 22.76
#